data_AF-A0A7W1AA59-F1
#
_entry.id   AF-A0A7W1AA59-F1
#
_cell.length_a   1.000
_cell.length_b   1.000
_cell.length_c   1.000
_cell.angle_alpha   90.00
_cell.angle_beta   90.00
_cell.angle_gamma   90.00
#
_symmetry.space_group_name_H-M   'P 1'
#
loop_
_entity.id
_entity.type
_entity.pdbx_description
1 polymer ?
#
loop_
_entity_poly.entity_id
_entity_poly.type
_entity_poly.pdbx_seq_one_letter_code
_entity_poly.pdbx_strand_id
1 'polypeptide(L)' 'ELGVNYFGVCCGAAPHHIRSVAEALGRTPPASRYTADMSKHAFLGTDEKLRQANQEYADKL' A
#
# COMPACT_ATOMS: atom_id res chain seq x y z
N GLU A 1 17.75 6.45 9.51
CA GLU A 1 16.55 6.96 10.20
C GLU A 1 16.58 8.49 10.19
N LEU A 2 15.50 9.14 9.74
CA LEU A 2 15.42 10.61 9.57
C LEU A 2 14.90 11.35 10.81
N GLY A 3 14.49 10.64 11.87
CA GLY A 3 13.99 11.25 13.12
C GLY A 3 12.60 11.89 13.02
N VAL A 4 11.81 11.53 12.01
CA VAL A 4 10.47 12.09 11.78
C VAL A 4 9.44 11.42 12.68
N ASN A 5 8.65 12.22 13.41
CA ASN A 5 7.60 11.73 14.32
C ASN A 5 6.19 12.21 13.95
N TYR A 6 6.05 13.01 12.90
CA TYR A 6 4.77 13.52 12.40
C TYR A 6 4.70 13.31 10.89
N PHE A 7 3.87 12.36 10.47
CA PHE A 7 3.72 11.98 9.07
C PHE A 7 2.38 12.49 8.53
N GLY A 8 2.43 13.17 7.38
CA GLY A 8 1.26 13.67 6.68
C GLY A 8 1.43 13.53 5.18
N VAL A 9 0.35 13.78 4.45
CA VAL A 9 0.30 13.78 2.99
C VAL A 9 -0.30 15.11 2.56
N CYS A 10 0.23 15.73 1.51
CA CYS A 10 -0.20 17.04 1.05
C CYS A 10 -1.34 16.90 0.04
N CYS A 11 -1.26 17.57 -1.11
CA CYS A 11 -2.24 17.48 -2.17
C CYS A 11 -2.42 16.03 -2.67
N GLY A 12 -3.66 15.61 -2.87
CA GLY A 12 -3.98 14.22 -3.24
C GLY A 12 -4.04 13.25 -2.06
N ALA A 13 -4.03 13.74 -0.82
CA ALA A 13 -4.27 12.92 0.37
C ALA A 13 -5.66 12.26 0.30
N ALA A 14 -5.68 10.96 0.07
CA ALA A 14 -6.87 10.13 0.16
C ALA A 14 -6.85 9.32 1.46
N PRO A 15 -8.01 8.90 1.99
CA PRO A 15 -8.09 8.17 3.26
C PRO A 15 -7.22 6.90 3.32
N HIS A 16 -7.05 6.22 2.18
CA HIS A 16 -6.22 5.03 2.09
C HIS A 16 -4.72 5.35 2.23
N HIS A 17 -4.25 6.53 1.81
CA HIS A 17 -2.85 6.94 2.02
C HIS A 17 -2.54 7.07 3.52
N ILE A 18 -3.38 7.77 4.26
CA ILE A 18 -3.21 7.97 5.71
C ILE A 18 -3.27 6.63 6.46
N ARG A 19 -4.22 5.77 6.08
CA ARG A 19 -4.31 4.41 6.61
C ARG A 19 -3.01 3.63 6.35
N SER A 20 -2.54 3.60 5.11
CA SER A 20 -1.32 2.85 4.74
C SER A 20 -0.08 3.36 5.47
N VAL A 21 0.06 4.67 5.67
CA VAL A 21 1.14 5.24 6.51
C VAL A 21 1.02 4.77 7.96
N ALA A 22 -0.18 4.76 8.54
CA ALA A 22 -0.38 4.30 9.91
C ALA A 22 -0.06 2.79 10.07
N GLU A 23 -0.48 1.97 9.11
CA GLU A 23 -0.20 0.53 9.07
C GLU A 23 1.28 0.23 8.91
N ALA A 24 1.98 0.96 8.03
CA ALA A 24 3.43 0.84 7.86
C ALA A 24 4.21 1.17 9.14
N LEU A 25 3.67 2.05 9.98
CA LEU A 25 4.21 2.39 11.31
C LEU A 25 3.75 1.41 12.41
N GLY A 26 3.13 0.29 12.06
CA GLY A 26 2.70 -0.76 12.99
C GLY A 26 1.42 -0.45 13.77
N ARG A 27 0.60 0.51 13.32
CA ARG A 27 -0.69 0.85 13.93
C ARG A 27 -1.85 0.15 13.22
N THR A 28 -2.96 -0.04 13.94
CA THR A 28 -4.19 -0.65 13.40
C THR A 28 -5.40 0.28 13.58
N PRO A 29 -5.55 1.34 12.76
CA PRO A 29 -6.70 2.23 12.84
C PRO A 29 -8.02 1.52 12.48
N PRO A 30 -9.20 2.08 12.85
CA PRO A 30 -10.50 1.51 12.48
C PRO A 30 -10.72 1.34 10.96
N ALA A 31 -9.99 2.10 10.15
CA ALA A 31 -10.01 2.02 8.69
C ALA A 31 -9.24 0.81 8.13
N SER A 32 -8.44 0.10 8.94
CA SER A 32 -7.77 -1.15 8.55
C SER A 32 -8.73 -2.28 8.23
N ARG A 33 -10.03 -2.14 8.55
CA ARG A 33 -11.07 -3.03 7.99
C ARG A 33 -11.17 -2.96 6.46
N TYR A 34 -10.59 -1.93 5.84
CA TYR A 34 -10.55 -1.74 4.38
C TYR A 34 -9.14 -1.92 3.80
N THR A 35 -8.19 -2.50 4.54
CA THR A 35 -6.84 -2.77 4.05
C THR A 35 -6.91 -3.59 2.75
N ALA A 36 -6.11 -3.19 1.77
CA ALA A 36 -6.05 -3.91 0.51
C ALA A 36 -5.34 -5.25 0.73
N ASP A 37 -5.89 -6.31 0.14
CA ASP A 37 -5.21 -7.59 0.06
C ASP A 37 -4.09 -7.49 -0.98
N MET A 38 -2.87 -7.29 -0.50
CA MET A 38 -1.70 -7.10 -1.36
C MET A 38 -1.36 -8.36 -2.16
N SER A 39 -1.81 -9.56 -1.76
CA SER A 39 -1.65 -10.76 -2.59
C SER A 39 -2.34 -10.63 -3.94
N LYS A 40 -3.38 -9.78 -4.04
CA LYS A 40 -4.13 -9.48 -5.27
C LYS A 40 -3.64 -8.24 -6.01
N HIS A 41 -2.56 -7.61 -5.58
CA HIS A 41 -2.03 -6.43 -6.27
C HIS A 41 -1.62 -6.78 -7.69
N ALA A 42 -2.10 -6.03 -8.69
CA ALA A 42 -2.00 -6.42 -10.10
C ALA A 42 -0.55 -6.67 -10.58
N PHE A 43 0.41 -5.95 -10.01
CA PHE A 43 1.83 -5.99 -10.40
C PHE A 43 2.75 -6.59 -9.34
N LEU A 44 2.36 -6.55 -8.06
CA LEU A 44 3.22 -6.89 -6.92
C LEU A 44 2.62 -8.00 -6.04
N GLY A 45 1.45 -8.52 -6.44
CA GLY A 45 0.76 -9.56 -5.71
C GLY A 45 1.28 -10.94 -6.06
N THR A 46 0.86 -11.92 -5.28
CA THR A 46 1.29 -13.32 -5.35
C THR A 46 0.14 -14.28 -5.66
N ASP A 47 -1.07 -13.78 -5.92
CA ASP A 47 -2.24 -14.59 -6.27
C ASP A 47 -2.03 -15.26 -7.66
N GLU A 48 -2.30 -16.57 -7.74
CA GLU A 48 -2.09 -17.37 -8.95
C GLU A 48 -2.93 -16.92 -10.16
N LYS A 49 -4.01 -16.16 -9.91
CA LYS A 49 -4.90 -15.65 -10.97
C LYS A 49 -4.37 -14.37 -11.62
N LEU A 50 -3.27 -13.80 -11.14
CA LEU A 50 -2.69 -12.58 -11.68
C LEU A 50 -2.11 -12.84 -13.08
N ARG A 51 -2.25 -11.86 -13.98
CA ARG A 51 -1.74 -11.97 -15.35
C ARG A 51 -0.22 -11.86 -15.34
N GLN A 52 0.46 -12.85 -15.90
CA GLN A 52 1.93 -12.87 -16.00
C GLN A 52 2.50 -11.59 -16.65
N ALA A 53 1.85 -11.08 -17.70
CA ALA A 53 2.25 -9.84 -18.36
C ALA A 53 2.30 -8.62 -17.42
N ASN A 54 1.46 -8.56 -16.37
CA ASN A 54 1.52 -7.48 -15.38
C ASN A 54 2.72 -7.65 -14.45
N GLN A 55 3.00 -8.89 -14.05
CA GLN A 55 4.11 -9.23 -13.16
C GLN A 55 5.46 -8.97 -13.85
N GLU A 56 5.60 -9.35 -15.12
CA GLU A 56 6.79 -9.05 -15.94
C GLU A 56 6.98 -7.55 -16.18
N TYR A 57 5.91 -6.75 -16.10
CA TYR A 57 6.00 -5.30 -16.21
C TYR A 57 6.42 -4.64 -14.89
N ALA A 58 6.38 -5.34 -13.75
CA ALA A 58 6.61 -4.76 -12.43
C ALA A 58 7.99 -4.09 -12.31
N ASP A 59 9.02 -4.63 -12.96
CA ASP A 59 10.39 -4.07 -12.96
C ASP A 59 10.51 -2.72 -13.69
N LYS A 60 9.46 -2.29 -14.40
CA LYS A 60 9.39 -1.03 -15.14
C LYS A 60 8.52 0.03 -14.47
N LEU A 61 7.96 -0.26 -13.29
CA LEU A 61 7.21 0.69 -12.45
C LEU A 61 8.16 1.61 -11.68
#